data_AF-A0A9E2RK93-F1
#
_entry.id   AF-A0A9E2RK93-F1
#
_cell.length_a   1.000
_cell.length_b   1.000
_cell.length_c   1.000
_cell.angle_alpha   90.00
_cell.angle_beta   90.00
_cell.angle_gamma   90.00
#
_symmetry.space_group_name_H-M   'P 1'
#
loop_
_entity.id
_entity.type
_entity.pdbx_description
1 polymer ?
#
loop_
_entity_poly.entity_id
_entity_poly.type
_entity_poly.pdbx_seq_one_letter_code
_entity_poly.pdbx_strand_id
1 'polypeptide(L)'
;DQYRMWYGSTVTWDAGNGEMLHVINHATSVNGHEWNRLGLAIPYAIGVAQAFSHPTVVVDPDGYHMWFSYRSGKPGQKYRIGYAHSTLGDNWDLRLADAGIDASGSGWDSEMIEYPFVFDHKGQRFMLYNGNAHGRTGFGLAALES
;
A
#
# COMPACT_ATOMS: atom_id res chain seq x y z
N ASP A 1 4.73 -0.38 -25.21
CA ASP A 1 4.18 -1.17 -24.10
C ASP A 1 5.29 -1.73 -23.25
N GLN A 2 5.16 -1.59 -21.93
CA GLN A 2 6.13 -2.09 -20.95
C GLN A 2 5.37 -2.57 -19.72
N TYR A 3 5.76 -3.71 -19.18
CA TYR A 3 5.28 -4.18 -17.88
C TYR A 3 5.88 -3.31 -16.76
N ARG A 4 5.07 -3.02 -15.75
CA ARG A 4 5.46 -2.31 -14.52
C ARG A 4 5.17 -3.20 -13.32
N MET A 5 6.05 -3.16 -12.33
CA MET A 5 5.91 -3.90 -11.08
C MET A 5 6.28 -2.99 -9.91
N TRP A 6 5.39 -2.91 -8.94
CA TRP A 6 5.67 -2.31 -7.63
C TRP A 6 5.76 -3.42 -6.60
N TYR A 7 6.87 -3.48 -5.86
CA TYR A 7 7.19 -4.62 -5.01
C TYR A 7 7.85 -4.21 -3.70
N GLY A 8 7.53 -4.97 -2.65
CA GLY A 8 8.11 -4.78 -1.33
C GLY A 8 9.59 -5.20 -1.26
N SER A 9 10.40 -4.48 -0.49
CA SER A 9 11.78 -4.86 -0.21
C SER A 9 12.25 -4.34 1.15
N THR A 10 12.91 -5.20 1.95
CA THR A 10 13.54 -4.80 3.21
C THR A 10 14.86 -4.09 2.95
N VAL A 11 15.00 -2.86 3.46
CA VAL A 11 16.28 -2.14 3.49
C VAL A 11 17.06 -2.48 4.75
N THR A 12 16.40 -2.47 5.91
CA THR A 12 16.98 -2.88 7.20
C THR A 12 15.89 -3.45 8.11
N TRP A 13 16.26 -4.37 8.99
CA TRP A 13 15.38 -4.94 10.01
C TRP A 13 15.21 -4.03 11.24
N ASP A 14 16.10 -3.05 11.39
CA ASP A 14 15.99 -2.00 12.41
C ASP A 14 16.43 -0.66 11.79
N ALA A 15 15.50 0.30 11.75
CA ALA A 15 15.75 1.65 11.26
C ALA A 15 16.19 2.63 12.38
N GLY A 16 16.54 2.12 13.56
CA GLY A 16 16.91 2.91 14.73
C GLY A 16 15.72 3.25 15.63
N ASN A 17 14.53 2.74 15.31
CA ASN A 17 13.31 2.87 16.11
C ASN A 17 12.74 1.53 16.59
N GLY A 18 13.51 0.44 16.46
CA GLY A 18 13.07 -0.90 16.85
C GLY A 18 12.05 -1.50 15.88
N GLU A 19 11.98 -1.00 14.65
CA GLU A 19 11.09 -1.46 13.60
C GLU A 19 11.83 -1.49 12.26
N MET A 20 11.40 -2.39 11.37
CA MET A 20 12.00 -2.53 10.05
C MET A 20 11.72 -1.33 9.14
N LEU A 21 12.66 -1.07 8.24
CA LEU A 21 12.42 -0.29 7.04
C LEU A 21 12.19 -1.24 5.87
N HIS A 22 10.92 -1.46 5.55
CA HIS A 22 10.49 -2.12 4.32
C HIS A 22 9.82 -1.10 3.41
N VAL A 23 10.24 -1.04 2.16
CA VAL A 23 9.84 -0.02 1.18
C VAL A 23 9.15 -0.66 -0.02
N ILE A 24 8.49 0.15 -0.84
CA ILE A 24 7.98 -0.27 -2.16
C ILE A 24 8.92 0.28 -3.23
N ASN A 25 9.50 -0.63 -4.02
CA ASN A 25 10.33 -0.35 -5.18
C ASN A 25 9.54 -0.51 -6.49
N HIS A 26 10.09 0.04 -7.57
CA HIS A 26 9.55 -0.04 -8.92
C HIS A 26 10.54 -0.80 -9.84
N ALA A 27 10.01 -1.66 -10.70
CA ALA A 27 10.76 -2.28 -11.78
C ALA A 27 9.93 -2.30 -13.06
N THR A 28 10.62 -2.35 -14.19
CA THR A 28 9.99 -2.41 -15.51
C THR A 28 10.56 -3.54 -16.35
N SER A 29 9.76 -4.05 -17.28
CA SER A 29 10.18 -5.11 -18.20
C SER A 29 9.50 -4.98 -19.55
N VAL A 30 10.23 -5.30 -20.62
CA VAL A 30 9.66 -5.34 -21.98
C VAL A 30 9.11 -6.72 -22.36
N ASN A 31 9.48 -7.76 -21.60
CA ASN A 31 9.17 -9.17 -21.94
C ASN A 31 8.60 -9.98 -20.77
N GLY A 32 8.47 -9.40 -19.58
CA GLY A 32 7.99 -10.06 -18.37
C GLY A 32 9.01 -11.00 -17.69
N HIS A 33 10.16 -11.25 -18.31
CA HIS A 33 11.21 -12.16 -17.82
C HIS A 33 12.43 -11.40 -17.28
N GLU A 34 12.90 -10.40 -18.01
CA GLU A 34 14.04 -9.56 -17.64
C GLU A 34 13.55 -8.23 -17.09
N TRP A 35 13.98 -7.89 -15.88
CA TRP A 35 13.46 -6.73 -15.15
C TRP A 35 14.56 -5.72 -14.85
N ASN A 36 14.33 -4.47 -15.29
CA ASN A 36 15.13 -3.31 -14.90
C ASN A 36 14.59 -2.73 -13.59
N ARG A 37 15.38 -2.80 -12.52
CA ARG A 37 15.01 -2.29 -11.19
C ARG A 37 15.30 -0.78 -11.13
N LEU A 38 14.28 0.01 -10.90
CA LEU A 38 14.37 1.48 -10.86
C LEU A 38 14.59 2.02 -9.44
N GLY A 39 14.42 1.18 -8.42
CA GLY A 39 14.62 1.55 -7.01
C GLY A 39 13.33 2.04 -6.36
N LEU A 40 13.46 2.94 -5.39
CA LEU A 40 12.37 3.41 -4.53
C LEU A 40 11.23 4.02 -5.35
N ALA A 41 9.99 3.55 -5.15
CA ALA A 41 8.82 4.05 -5.85
C ALA A 41 8.10 5.15 -5.06
N ILE A 42 7.78 4.88 -3.80
CA ILE A 42 7.05 5.80 -2.91
C ILE A 42 7.99 6.28 -1.79
N PRO A 43 7.92 7.57 -1.39
CA PRO A 43 8.72 8.05 -0.27
C PRO A 43 8.25 7.40 1.04
N TYR A 44 9.17 7.22 1.98
CA TYR A 44 8.90 6.74 3.34
C TYR A 44 9.41 7.76 4.36
N ALA A 45 8.92 7.66 5.60
CA ALA A 45 9.39 8.48 6.70
C ALA A 45 9.45 7.64 7.98
N ILE A 46 10.65 7.52 8.56
CA ILE A 46 10.86 6.75 9.80
C ILE A 46 10.00 7.33 10.92
N GLY A 47 9.25 6.47 11.63
CA GLY A 47 8.34 6.89 12.71
C GLY A 47 7.04 7.58 12.26
N VAL A 48 6.79 7.64 10.94
CA VAL A 48 5.53 8.13 10.35
C VAL A 48 4.91 7.10 9.41
N ALA A 49 5.68 6.59 8.44
CA ALA A 49 5.24 5.66 7.43
C ALA A 49 6.43 4.80 6.96
N GLN A 50 6.48 3.57 7.45
CA GLN A 50 7.49 2.57 7.12
C GLN A 50 6.85 1.18 7.09
N ALA A 51 7.68 0.15 6.89
CA ALA A 51 7.23 -1.24 6.83
C ALA A 51 6.09 -1.48 5.81
N PHE A 52 6.25 -0.97 4.60
CA PHE A 52 5.21 -1.02 3.55
C PHE A 52 5.00 -2.44 3.02
N SER A 53 3.78 -2.83 2.68
CA SER A 53 3.51 -4.15 2.08
C SER A 53 2.26 -4.15 1.20
N HIS A 54 2.14 -5.14 0.30
CA HIS A 54 0.97 -5.32 -0.59
C HIS A 54 0.55 -4.04 -1.34
N PRO A 55 1.39 -3.48 -2.22
CA PRO A 55 0.94 -2.43 -3.12
C PRO A 55 -0.08 -2.98 -4.12
N THR A 56 -1.21 -2.30 -4.26
CA THR A 56 -2.14 -2.48 -5.38
C THR A 56 -2.27 -1.16 -6.13
N VAL A 57 -2.02 -1.20 -7.44
CA VAL A 57 -2.07 -0.04 -8.33
C VAL A 57 -3.26 -0.13 -9.26
N VAL A 58 -4.06 0.94 -9.31
CA VAL A 58 -5.13 1.15 -10.28
C VAL A 58 -4.81 2.39 -11.11
N VAL A 59 -5.20 2.38 -12.38
CA VAL A 59 -4.98 3.49 -13.31
C VAL A 59 -6.33 3.98 -13.83
N ASP A 60 -6.55 5.28 -13.75
CA ASP A 60 -7.75 5.95 -14.28
C ASP A 60 -7.35 7.31 -14.91
N PRO A 61 -8.30 8.15 -15.39
CA PRO A 61 -7.96 9.41 -16.05
C PRO A 61 -7.12 10.38 -15.21
N ASP A 62 -7.14 10.29 -13.88
CA ASP A 62 -6.38 11.16 -12.97
C ASP A 62 -4.96 10.62 -12.69
N GLY A 63 -4.63 9.44 -13.22
CA GLY A 63 -3.30 8.86 -13.21
C GLY A 63 -3.24 7.50 -12.51
N TYR A 64 -2.18 7.30 -11.76
CA TYR A 64 -1.86 6.09 -11.03
C TYR A 64 -2.17 6.25 -9.55
N HIS A 65 -2.89 5.28 -9.01
CA HIS A 65 -3.40 5.24 -7.65
C HIS A 65 -2.86 4.00 -6.97
N MET A 66 -2.08 4.15 -5.89
CA MET A 66 -1.51 3.02 -5.16
C MET A 66 -2.04 2.98 -3.74
N TRP A 67 -2.67 1.87 -3.38
CA TRP A 67 -2.94 1.53 -1.99
C TRP A 67 -1.93 0.50 -1.50
N PHE A 68 -1.51 0.61 -0.26
CA PHE A 68 -0.54 -0.30 0.35
C PHE A 68 -0.80 -0.40 1.85
N SER A 69 -0.30 -1.44 2.49
CA SER A 69 -0.27 -1.52 3.96
C SER A 69 0.99 -0.82 4.47
N TYR A 70 0.91 -0.15 5.62
CA TYR A 70 2.07 0.42 6.29
C TYR A 70 1.93 0.37 7.81
N ARG A 71 3.05 0.47 8.51
CA ARG A 71 3.07 0.81 9.94
C ARG A 71 3.68 2.18 10.13
N SER A 72 3.27 2.87 11.19
CA SER A 72 3.87 4.17 11.49
C SER A 72 5.31 4.06 12.02
N GLY A 73 5.83 2.87 12.35
CA GLY A 73 7.19 2.76 12.89
C GLY A 73 7.30 3.06 14.38
N LYS A 74 6.18 3.30 15.06
CA LYS A 74 6.17 3.39 16.54
C LYS A 74 5.92 2.00 17.12
N PRO A 75 6.62 1.62 18.20
CA PRO A 75 6.42 0.32 18.84
C PRO A 75 4.95 0.05 19.16
N GLY A 76 4.48 -1.16 18.84
CA GLY A 76 3.12 -1.62 19.10
C GLY A 76 2.05 -1.11 18.11
N GLN A 77 2.41 -0.28 17.12
CA GLN A 77 1.47 0.15 16.10
C GLN A 77 1.20 -0.97 15.09
N LYS A 78 -0.06 -1.15 14.75
CA LYS A 78 -0.51 -2.17 13.80
C LYS A 78 -0.60 -1.59 12.39
N TYR A 79 -0.80 -2.45 11.41
CA TYR A 79 -0.95 -2.01 10.03
C TYR A 79 -2.18 -1.11 9.84
N ARG A 80 -2.03 -0.20 8.89
CA ARG A 80 -3.06 0.62 8.27
C ARG A 80 -2.91 0.56 6.77
N ILE A 81 -3.97 0.94 6.06
CA ILE A 81 -3.93 1.12 4.61
C ILE A 81 -3.56 2.57 4.33
N GLY A 82 -2.52 2.77 3.52
CA GLY A 82 -2.04 4.05 3.04
C GLY A 82 -2.29 4.20 1.55
N TYR A 83 -2.11 5.42 1.07
CA TYR A 83 -2.34 5.78 -0.33
C TYR A 83 -1.24 6.69 -0.87
N ALA A 84 -0.94 6.51 -2.16
CA ALA A 84 -0.04 7.36 -2.92
C ALA A 84 -0.59 7.58 -4.33
N HIS A 85 -0.30 8.74 -4.90
CA HIS A 85 -0.74 9.14 -6.24
C HIS A 85 0.46 9.47 -7.13
N SER A 86 0.34 9.21 -8.43
CA SER A 86 1.30 9.62 -9.43
C SER A 86 0.58 9.90 -10.75
N THR A 87 1.03 10.90 -11.51
CA THR A 87 0.47 11.17 -12.84
C THR A 87 1.01 10.22 -13.92
N LEU A 88 2.22 9.66 -13.74
CA LEU A 88 2.95 8.89 -14.76
C LEU A 88 3.39 7.48 -14.30
N GLY A 89 3.04 7.12 -13.07
CA GLY A 89 3.45 5.87 -12.42
C GLY A 89 4.90 5.91 -11.90
N ASP A 90 5.49 7.09 -11.81
CA ASP A 90 6.76 7.43 -11.18
C ASP A 90 6.60 8.67 -10.27
N ASN A 91 7.62 9.03 -9.49
CA ASN A 91 7.59 10.23 -8.62
C ASN A 91 6.30 10.33 -7.79
N TRP A 92 6.06 9.34 -6.94
CA TRP A 92 4.81 9.21 -6.22
C TRP A 92 4.68 10.20 -5.06
N ASP A 93 3.52 10.84 -4.97
CA ASP A 93 3.09 11.65 -3.83
C ASP A 93 2.50 10.74 -2.75
N LEU A 94 3.14 10.66 -1.59
CA LEU A 94 2.59 9.95 -0.43
C LEU A 94 1.45 10.77 0.20
N ARG A 95 0.23 10.27 0.12
CA ARG A 95 -1.00 10.96 0.55
C ARG A 95 -1.80 10.09 1.53
N LEU A 96 -1.22 9.82 2.70
CA LEU A 96 -1.80 8.91 3.70
C LEU A 96 -3.21 9.32 4.15
N ALA A 97 -3.50 10.61 4.21
CA ALA A 97 -4.82 11.13 4.59
C ALA A 97 -5.92 10.81 3.56
N ASP A 98 -5.53 10.52 2.32
CA ASP A 98 -6.44 10.29 1.19
C ASP A 98 -6.73 8.80 0.98
N ALA A 99 -6.35 7.92 1.93
CA ALA A 99 -6.56 6.48 1.79
C ALA A 99 -8.05 6.07 1.69
N GLY A 100 -8.95 6.90 2.22
CA GLY A 100 -10.40 6.70 2.16
C GLY A 100 -10.93 5.60 3.08
N ILE A 101 -10.09 5.01 3.93
CA ILE A 101 -10.46 3.94 4.87
C ILE A 101 -9.53 3.96 6.09
N ASP A 102 -10.09 3.62 7.26
CA ASP A 102 -9.35 3.34 8.49
C ASP A 102 -10.02 2.17 9.23
N ALA A 103 -9.35 1.64 10.26
CA ALA A 103 -9.88 0.60 11.11
C ALA A 103 -11.22 1.03 11.75
N SER A 104 -12.17 0.10 11.79
CA SER A 104 -13.49 0.36 12.38
C SER A 104 -13.40 0.71 13.87
N GLY A 105 -14.41 1.42 14.41
CA GLY A 105 -14.46 1.74 15.84
C GLY A 105 -14.65 0.52 16.75
N SER A 106 -15.11 -0.61 16.21
CA SER A 106 -15.28 -1.88 16.92
C SER A 106 -15.39 -3.05 15.93
N GLY A 107 -15.17 -4.27 16.39
CA GLY A 107 -15.38 -5.47 15.58
C GLY A 107 -14.13 -6.07 14.96
N TRP A 108 -14.31 -6.83 13.88
CA TRP A 108 -13.33 -7.75 13.30
C TRP A 108 -12.12 -7.06 12.66
N ASP A 109 -12.23 -5.78 12.32
CA ASP A 109 -11.21 -4.93 11.67
C ASP A 109 -10.83 -3.69 12.49
N SER A 110 -11.21 -3.67 13.78
CA SER A 110 -11.07 -2.48 14.63
C SER A 110 -9.67 -2.17 15.16
N GLU A 111 -8.78 -3.15 15.15
CA GLU A 111 -7.41 -2.97 15.60
C GLU A 111 -6.48 -2.65 14.44
N MET A 112 -6.77 -3.20 13.26
CA MET A 112 -5.97 -3.05 12.06
C MET A 112 -6.70 -3.45 10.78
N ILE A 113 -6.21 -2.85 9.69
CA ILE A 113 -6.56 -3.18 8.31
C ILE A 113 -5.28 -3.29 7.49
N GLU A 114 -5.21 -4.24 6.57
CA GLU A 114 -4.03 -4.44 5.72
C GLU A 114 -4.34 -5.25 4.45
N TYR A 115 -3.30 -5.40 3.63
CA TYR A 115 -3.28 -6.16 2.38
C TYR A 115 -4.39 -5.74 1.40
N PRO A 116 -4.42 -4.45 1.01
CA PRO A 116 -5.45 -3.96 0.10
C PRO A 116 -5.32 -4.61 -1.27
N PHE A 117 -6.45 -5.04 -1.82
CA PHE A 117 -6.61 -5.38 -3.23
C PHE A 117 -7.75 -4.55 -3.81
N VAL A 118 -7.37 -3.56 -4.61
CA VAL A 118 -8.28 -2.56 -5.20
C VAL A 118 -8.61 -2.90 -6.63
N PHE A 119 -9.88 -2.82 -7.01
CA PHE A 119 -10.36 -3.11 -8.35
C PHE A 119 -11.64 -2.34 -8.66
N ASP A 120 -11.90 -2.13 -9.95
CA ASP A 120 -13.11 -1.49 -10.43
C ASP A 120 -14.10 -2.54 -10.97
N HIS A 121 -15.37 -2.43 -10.56
CA HIS A 121 -16.45 -3.29 -11.03
C HIS A 121 -17.72 -2.48 -11.28
N LYS A 122 -18.28 -2.55 -12.49
CA LYS A 122 -19.50 -1.83 -12.91
C LYS A 122 -19.45 -0.30 -12.62
N GLY A 123 -18.30 0.32 -12.84
CA GLY A 123 -18.11 1.77 -12.63
C GLY A 123 -17.91 2.18 -11.17
N GLN A 124 -17.79 1.22 -10.25
CA GLN A 124 -17.55 1.45 -8.83
C GLN A 124 -16.19 0.87 -8.43
N ARG A 125 -15.41 1.64 -7.65
CA ARG A 125 -14.14 1.17 -7.08
C ARG A 125 -14.38 0.46 -5.76
N PHE A 126 -13.74 -0.68 -5.60
CA PHE A 126 -13.80 -1.55 -4.43
C PHE A 126 -12.42 -1.89 -3.90
N MET A 127 -12.34 -2.24 -2.62
CA MET A 127 -11.14 -2.74 -1.97
C MET A 127 -11.47 -3.96 -1.12
N LEU A 128 -10.84 -5.10 -1.42
CA LEU A 128 -10.72 -6.21 -0.48
C LEU A 128 -9.57 -5.92 0.48
N TYR A 129 -9.75 -6.22 1.77
CA TYR A 129 -8.71 -6.02 2.79
C TYR A 129 -8.89 -6.99 3.97
N ASN A 130 -7.80 -7.30 4.65
CA ASN A 130 -7.80 -8.13 5.85
C ASN A 130 -8.04 -7.31 7.12
N GLY A 131 -8.76 -7.89 8.09
CA GLY A 131 -8.95 -7.32 9.42
C GLY A 131 -7.89 -7.77 10.43
N ASN A 132 -8.27 -7.77 11.71
CA ASN A 132 -7.37 -7.98 12.84
C ASN A 132 -6.51 -9.25 12.76
N ALA A 133 -5.27 -9.12 13.25
CA ALA A 133 -4.28 -10.19 13.30
C ALA A 133 -4.09 -10.89 11.95
N HIS A 134 -3.83 -10.10 10.92
CA HIS A 134 -3.47 -10.58 9.58
C HIS A 134 -4.57 -11.38 8.90
N GLY A 135 -5.82 -10.96 9.10
CA GLY A 135 -7.00 -11.62 8.54
C GLY A 135 -7.53 -12.78 9.37
N ARG A 136 -7.01 -13.03 10.57
CA ARG A 136 -7.52 -14.07 11.48
C ARG A 136 -9.02 -13.89 11.78
N THR A 137 -9.48 -12.65 11.84
CA THR A 137 -10.88 -12.31 12.10
C THR A 137 -11.73 -12.15 10.83
N GLY A 138 -11.13 -12.31 9.65
CA GLY A 138 -11.80 -12.20 8.36
C GLY A 138 -11.21 -11.11 7.46
N PHE A 139 -11.86 -10.94 6.31
CA PHE A 139 -11.60 -9.91 5.32
C PHE A 139 -12.91 -9.22 4.92
N GLY A 140 -12.82 -7.98 4.47
CA GLY A 140 -13.97 -7.16 4.09
C GLY A 140 -13.87 -6.63 2.67
N LEU A 141 -14.97 -6.05 2.21
CA LEU A 141 -15.08 -5.34 0.94
C LEU A 141 -15.53 -3.90 1.23
N ALA A 142 -14.65 -2.93 1.00
CA ALA A 142 -15.00 -1.51 1.02
C ALA A 142 -15.38 -1.03 -0.39
N ALA A 143 -16.28 -0.08 -0.47
CA ALA A 143 -16.64 0.62 -1.70
C ALA A 143 -16.27 2.10 -1.55
N LEU A 144 -15.61 2.68 -2.55
CA LEU A 144 -15.25 4.10 -2.55
C LEU A 144 -16.49 4.95 -2.87
N GLU A 145 -17.01 5.68 -1.90
CA GLU A 145 -18.15 6.57 -2.15
C GLU A 145 -17.73 7.78 -3.01
N SER A 146 -18.64 8.18 -3.90
CA SER A 146 -18.50 9.33 -4.82
C SER A 146 -18.74 10.67 -4.14
#